data_AF-A0A1Q7J3B0-F1
#
_entry.id   AF-A0A1Q7J3B0-F1
#
_cell.length_a   1.000
_cell.length_b   1.000
_cell.length_c   1.000
_cell.angle_alpha   90.00
_cell.angle_beta   90.00
_cell.angle_gamma   90.00
#
_symmetry.space_group_name_H-M   'P 1'
#
loop_
_entity.id
_entity.type
_entity.pdbx_description
1 polymer ?
#
loop_
_entity_poly.entity_id
_entity_poly.type
_entity_poly.pdbx_seq_one_letter_code
_entity_poly.pdbx_strand_id
1 'polypeptide(L)' 'MEITLGENDRLDWVLKKFRRQITRAGLFQDLKRKRFYESRAAQRRRKDKSAARRKAKAALKSGVSPVWHASPVP' A
#
# COMPACT_ATOMS: atom_id res chain seq x y z
N MET A 1 -16.09 -2.66 9.85
CA MET A 1 -15.79 -3.29 8.55
C MET A 1 -16.79 -4.39 8.41
N GLU A 2 -17.66 -4.30 7.40
CA GLU A 2 -18.79 -5.22 7.22
C GLU A 2 -18.88 -5.60 5.75
N ILE A 3 -19.34 -6.82 5.49
CA ILE A 3 -19.64 -7.34 4.16
C ILE A 3 -21.06 -7.86 4.17
N THR A 4 -21.92 -7.22 3.38
CA THR A 4 -23.24 -7.73 3.07
C THR A 4 -23.14 -8.88 2.08
N LEU A 5 -23.92 -9.93 2.35
CA LEU A 5 -23.95 -11.18 1.59
C LEU A 5 -25.31 -11.37 0.93
N GLY A 6 -25.31 -11.94 -0.27
CA GLY A 6 -26.49 -12.50 -0.93
C GLY A 6 -26.65 -14.00 -0.63
N GLU A 7 -27.84 -14.54 -0.91
CA GLU A 7 -28.20 -15.95 -0.66
C GLU A 7 -27.30 -16.99 -1.35
N ASN A 8 -26.67 -16.63 -2.47
CA ASN A 8 -25.81 -17.53 -3.26
C ASN A 8 -24.30 -17.20 -3.17
N ASP A 9 -23.88 -16.37 -2.20
CA ASP A 9 -22.47 -16.05 -2.05
C ASP A 9 -21.67 -17.26 -1.52
N ARG A 10 -20.69 -17.72 -2.30
CA ARG A 10 -19.73 -18.73 -1.82
C ARG A 10 -18.86 -18.15 -0.72
N LEU A 11 -18.77 -18.86 0.40
CA LEU A 11 -17.98 -18.49 1.58
C LEU A 11 -16.53 -18.10 1.24
N ASP A 12 -15.86 -18.83 0.34
CA ASP A 12 -14.48 -18.52 -0.08
C ASP A 12 -14.36 -17.11 -0.69
N TRP A 13 -15.36 -16.71 -1.48
CA TRP A 13 -15.38 -15.40 -2.12
C TRP A 13 -15.56 -14.28 -1.09
N VAL A 14 -16.44 -14.51 -0.11
CA VAL A 14 -16.67 -13.61 1.03
C VAL A 14 -15.39 -13.39 1.83
N LEU A 15 -14.71 -14.48 2.22
CA LEU A 15 -13.47 -14.43 2.98
C LEU A 15 -12.37 -13.69 2.20
N LYS A 16 -12.30 -13.89 0.89
CA LYS A 16 -11.36 -13.17 0.02
C LYS A 16 -11.67 -11.67 -0.03
N LYS A 17 -12.94 -11.29 -0.14
CA LYS A 17 -13.39 -9.89 -0.13
C LYS A 17 -13.08 -9.23 1.23
N PHE A 18 -13.34 -9.94 2.32
CA PHE A 18 -13.02 -9.50 3.69
C PHE A 18 -11.53 -9.26 3.88
N ARG A 19 -10.71 -10.24 3.51
CA ARG A 19 -9.25 -10.11 3.59
C ARG A 19 -8.74 -8.93 2.76
N ARG A 20 -9.31 -8.70 1.56
CA ARG A 20 -8.95 -7.56 0.71
C ARG A 20 -9.35 -6.24 1.36
N GLN A 21 -10.52 -6.14 1.97
CA GLN A 21 -10.96 -4.94 2.70
C GLN A 21 -10.05 -4.63 3.89
N ILE A 22 -9.73 -5.62 4.74
CA ILE A 22 -8.78 -5.44 5.85
C ILE A 22 -7.41 -4.98 5.36
N THR A 23 -6.92 -5.61 4.29
CA THR A 23 -5.62 -5.27 3.70
C THR A 23 -5.62 -3.87 3.10
N ARG A 24 -6.71 -3.47 2.43
CA ARG A 24 -6.86 -2.13 1.84
C ARG A 24 -6.94 -1.05 2.91
N ALA A 25 -7.62 -1.32 4.03
CA ALA A 25 -7.64 -0.43 5.18
C ALA A 25 -6.27 -0.34 5.89
N GLY A 26 -5.33 -1.25 5.61
CA GLY A 26 -4.00 -1.24 6.20
C GLY A 26 -3.99 -1.63 7.69
N LEU A 27 -5.08 -2.21 8.20
CA LEU A 27 -5.30 -2.43 9.64
C LEU A 27 -4.15 -3.19 10.30
N PHE A 28 -3.67 -4.28 9.69
CA PHE A 28 -2.55 -5.05 10.23
C PHE A 28 -1.22 -4.27 10.25
N GLN A 29 -1.00 -3.38 9.27
CA GLN A 29 0.21 -2.55 9.25
C GLN A 29 0.14 -1.49 10.36
N ASP A 30 -1.04 -0.93 10.58
CA ASP A 30 -1.26 0.05 11.65
C ASP A 30 -1.14 -0.56 13.04
N LEU A 31 -1.70 -1.76 13.26
CA LEU A 31 -1.54 -2.49 14.52
C LEU A 31 -0.06 -2.78 14.81
N LYS A 32 0.69 -3.28 13.82
CA LYS A 32 2.13 -3.54 13.98
C LYS A 32 2.92 -2.26 14.28
N ARG A 33 2.56 -1.15 13.63
CA ARG A 33 3.21 0.15 13.83
C ARG A 33 2.92 0.74 15.22
N LYS A 34 1.66 0.66 15.66
CA LYS A 34 1.23 1.25 16.94
C LYS A 34 1.62 0.41 18.15
N ARG A 35 2.18 -0.80 17.95
CA ARG A 35 2.63 -1.68 19.03
C ARG A 35 3.68 -1.02 19.94
N PHE A 36 4.50 -0.13 19.38
CA PHE A 36 5.50 0.61 20.13
C PHE A 36 5.50 2.08 19.72
N TYR A 37 6.01 2.93 20.59
CA TYR A 37 6.21 4.33 20.26
C TYR A 37 7.23 4.51 19.12
N GLU A 38 6.89 5.34 18.13
CA GLU A 38 7.75 5.72 17.02
C GLU A 38 8.09 7.21 17.15
N SER A 39 9.37 7.56 17.14
CA SER A 39 9.81 8.96 17.18
C SER A 39 9.34 9.72 15.92
N ARG A 40 9.17 11.04 16.03
CA ARG A 40 8.72 11.88 14.89
C ARG A 40 9.61 11.73 13.65
N ALA A 41 10.92 11.58 13.85
CA ALA A 41 11.88 11.36 12.76
C ALA A 41 11.67 10.00 12.07
N ALA A 42 11.47 8.93 12.83
CA ALA A 42 11.17 7.61 12.29
C ALA A 42 9.83 7.62 11.52
N GLN A 43 8.83 8.32 12.05
CA GLN A 43 7.54 8.49 11.39
C GLN A 43 7.67 9.21 10.02
N ARG A 44 8.49 10.27 9.93
CA ARG A 44 8.78 10.98 8.67
C ARG A 44 9.46 10.05 7.67
N ARG A 45 10.58 9.42 8.06
CA ARG A 45 11.32 8.47 7.22
C ARG A 45 10.43 7.35 6.65
N ARG A 46 9.52 6.83 7.47
CA ARG A 46 8.55 5.80 7.06
C ARG A 46 7.54 6.34 6.04
N LYS A 47 6.99 7.53 6.26
CA LYS A 47 6.07 8.18 5.30
C LYS A 47 6.77 8.38 3.96
N ASP A 48 7.98 8.92 3.94
CA ASP A 48 8.76 9.17 2.72
C ASP A 48 9.03 7.87 1.96
N LYS A 49 9.49 6.83 2.65
CA LYS A 49 9.71 5.50 2.06
C LYS A 49 8.43 4.91 1.49
N SER A 50 7.29 5.09 2.17
CA SER A 50 6.00 4.59 1.69
C SER A 50 5.54 5.34 0.43
N ALA A 51 5.77 6.66 0.35
CA ALA A 51 5.44 7.47 -0.80
C ALA A 51 6.33 7.14 -2.01
N ALA A 52 7.64 7.01 -1.80
CA ALA A 52 8.58 6.60 -2.84
C ALA A 52 8.21 5.24 -3.45
N ARG A 53 7.86 4.25 -2.61
CA ARG A 53 7.38 2.94 -3.07
C ARG A 53 6.09 3.03 -3.88
N ARG A 54 5.15 3.90 -3.49
CA ARG A 54 3.90 4.11 -4.26
C ARG A 54 4.18 4.74 -5.61
N LYS A 55 5.05 5.76 -5.66
CA LYS A 55 5.48 6.43 -6.90
C LYS A 55 6.16 5.44 -7.86
N ALA A 56 7.10 4.64 -7.36
CA ALA A 56 7.78 3.62 -8.16
C ALA A 56 6.79 2.58 -8.74
N LYS A 57 5.83 2.12 -7.93
CA LYS A 57 4.78 1.20 -8.41
C LYS A 57 3.85 1.84 -9.43
N ALA A 58 3.53 3.13 -9.28
CA ALA A 58 2.71 3.86 -10.24
C ALA A 58 3.44 4.03 -11.58
N ALA A 59 4.71 4.43 -11.55
CA ALA A 59 5.56 4.57 -12.73
C ALA A 59 5.67 3.27 -13.53
N LEU A 60 5.91 2.14 -12.83
CA LEU A 60 5.93 0.80 -13.45
C LEU A 60 4.59 0.45 -14.12
N LYS A 61 3.46 0.87 -13.53
CA LYS A 61 2.13 0.61 -14.06
C LYS A 61 1.76 1.50 -15.25
N SER A 62 2.30 2.71 -15.32
CA SER A 62 1.99 3.68 -16.37
C SER A 62 2.74 3.43 -17.68
N GLY A 63 3.67 2.47 -17.75
CA GLY A 63 4.48 2.23 -18.96
C GLY A 63 5.45 3.36 -19.33
N VAL A 64 5.38 4.50 -18.62
CA VAL A 64 6.31 5.62 -18.74
C VAL A 64 7.59 5.25 -18.00
N SER A 65 8.56 4.73 -18.75
CA SER A 65 9.95 4.67 -18.29
C SER A 65 10.40 6.10 -17.96
N PRO A 66 10.95 6.36 -16.76
CA PRO A 66 11.64 7.62 -16.53
C PRO A 66 12.85 7.60 -17.46
N VAL A 67 12.78 8.34 -18.56
CA VAL A 67 13.94 8.58 -19.41
C VAL A 67 14.91 9.37 -18.56
N TRP A 68 15.87 8.68 -17.97
CA TRP A 68 17.04 9.31 -17.39
C TRP A 68 17.81 9.91 -18.57
N HIS A 69 17.52 11.15 -18.92
CA HIS A 69 18.42 11.95 -19.74
C HIS A 69 19.67 12.19 -18.88
N ALA A 70 20.57 11.23 -18.90
CA ALA A 70 21.96 11.49 -18.57
C ALA A 70 22.49 12.39 -19.69
N SER A 71 22.41 13.71 -19.47
CA SER A 71 23.13 14.66 -20.31
C SER A 71 24.61 14.26 -20.33
N PRO A 72 25.23 14.13 -21.51
CA PRO A 72 26.68 14.00 -21.57
C PRO A 72 27.26 15.30 -20.99
N VAL A 73 28.05 15.17 -19.92
CA VAL A 73 28.93 16.25 -19.45
C VAL A 73 29.97 16.48 -20.56
N PRO A 74 30.35 17.73 -20.87
CA PRO A 74 31.21 18.07 -22.00
C PRO A 74 32.59 17.42 -21.95
#